data_AF-A0A7W7WCZ4-F1
#
_entry.id   AF-A0A7W7WCZ4-F1
#
_cell.length_a   1.000
_cell.length_b   1.000
_cell.length_c   1.000
_cell.angle_alpha   90.00
_cell.angle_beta   90.00
_cell.angle_gamma   90.00
#
_symmetry.space_group_name_H-M   'P 1'
#
loop_
_entity.id
_entity.type
_entity.pdbx_description
1 polymer ?
#
loop_
_entity_poly.entity_id
_entity_poly.type
_entity_poly.pdbx_seq_one_letter_code
_entity_poly.pdbx_strand_id
1 'polypeptide(L)' 'MLETVSGGLLRPDLLVTRIIGLDEAGPALAAIGSVPGVTMILPAT' A
#
# COMPACT_ATOMS: atom_id res chain seq x y z
N MET A 1 9.60 -10.52 -10.98
CA MET A 1 9.21 -9.67 -9.83
C MET A 1 8.25 -10.38 -8.89
N LEU A 2 7.11 -10.91 -9.36
CA LEU A 2 6.22 -11.65 -8.47
C LEU A 2 6.89 -12.91 -7.90
N GLU A 3 7.65 -13.62 -8.71
CA GLU A 3 8.45 -14.78 -8.27
C GLU A 3 9.48 -14.43 -7.18
N THR A 4 10.08 -13.24 -7.25
CA THR A 4 11.02 -12.76 -6.21
C THR A 4 10.30 -12.33 -4.94
N VAL A 5 9.03 -11.91 -5.02
CA VAL A 5 8.18 -11.65 -3.85
C VAL A 5 7.72 -12.96 -3.22
N SER A 6 7.21 -13.90 -4.01
CA SER A 6 6.78 -15.22 -3.52
C SER A 6 7.93 -16.05 -2.97
N GLY A 7 9.12 -15.89 -3.54
CA GLY A 7 10.37 -16.48 -3.04
C GLY A 7 10.97 -15.75 -1.84
N GLY A 8 10.35 -14.67 -1.34
CA GLY A 8 10.76 -13.94 -0.14
C GLY A 8 11.99 -13.04 -0.30
N LEU A 9 12.59 -12.96 -1.50
CA LEU A 9 13.71 -12.08 -1.80
C LEU A 9 13.30 -10.60 -1.77
N LEU A 10 12.07 -10.30 -2.21
CA LEU A 10 11.45 -8.99 -2.06
C LEU A 10 10.34 -9.07 -1.02
N ARG A 11 10.36 -8.14 -0.05
CA ARG A 11 9.40 -8.03 1.05
C ARG A 11 8.67 -6.69 1.02
N PRO A 12 7.83 -6.42 0.00
CA PRO A 12 7.13 -5.14 -0.14
C PRO A 12 6.13 -4.88 0.99
N ASP A 13 5.68 -5.93 1.69
CA ASP A 13 4.87 -5.84 2.90
C ASP A 13 5.54 -5.02 4.01
N LEU A 14 6.88 -5.05 4.08
CA LEU A 14 7.64 -4.27 5.05
C LEU A 14 7.73 -2.77 4.72
N LEU A 15 7.32 -2.37 3.52
CA LEU A 15 7.28 -0.96 3.12
C LEU A 15 5.97 -0.28 3.52
N VAL A 16 4.92 -1.05 3.81
CA VAL A 16 3.59 -0.53 4.14
C VAL A 16 3.63 0.20 5.48
N THR A 17 3.30 1.49 5.46
CA THR A 17 3.26 2.34 6.66
C THR A 17 1.84 2.67 7.10
N ARG A 18 0.84 2.43 6.24
CA ARG A 18 -0.57 2.69 6.49
C ARG A 18 -1.44 1.72 5.70
N ILE A 19 -2.54 1.29 6.30
CA ILE A 19 -3.59 0.48 5.66
C ILE A 19 -4.90 1.26 5.74
N ILE A 20 -5.64 1.36 4.64
CA ILE A 20 -6.94 2.05 4.56
C ILE A 20 -8.00 1.21 3.85
N GLY A 21 -9.27 1.54 4.09
CA GLY A 21 -10.38 1.02 3.31
C GLY A 21 -10.44 1.60 1.88
N LEU A 22 -11.20 0.95 0.99
CA LEU A 22 -11.41 1.42 -0.38
C LEU A 22 -12.14 2.76 -0.45
N ASP A 23 -13.02 3.04 0.51
CA ASP A 23 -13.75 4.30 0.68
C ASP A 23 -12.83 5.49 0.97
N GLU A 24 -11.70 5.25 1.63
CA GLU A 24 -10.68 6.28 1.91
C GLU A 24 -9.70 6.51 0.73
N ALA A 25 -9.76 5.71 -0.33
CA ALA A 25 -8.78 5.74 -1.42
C ALA A 25 -8.74 7.10 -2.15
N GLY A 26 -9.90 7.71 -2.38
CA GLY A 26 -10.01 9.02 -3.04
C GLY A 26 -9.31 10.14 -2.26
N PRO A 27 -9.70 10.37 -0.99
CA PRO A 27 -9.00 11.31 -0.11
C PRO A 27 -7.50 11.03 0.03
N ALA A 28 -7.09 9.76 0.12
CA ALA A 28 -5.68 9.38 0.22
C ALA A 28 -4.89 9.73 -1.06
N LEU A 29 -5.48 9.52 -2.24
CA LEU A 29 -4.87 9.89 -3.51
C LEU A 29 -4.69 11.41 -3.63
N ALA A 30 -5.69 12.19 -3.19
CA ALA A 30 -5.63 13.65 -3.20
C ALA A 30 -4.53 14.21 -2.27
N ALA A 31 -4.08 13.44 -1.27
CA ALA A 31 -3.05 13.84 -0.31
C ALA A 31 -1.62 13.43 -0.70
N ILE A 32 -1.39 12.88 -1.91
CA ILE A 32 -0.05 12.52 -2.38
C ILE A 32 0.90 13.72 -2.29
N GLY A 33 2.11 13.47 -1.79
CA GLY A 33 3.14 14.49 -1.58
C GLY A 33 3.03 15.23 -0.25
N SER A 34 1.94 15.03 0.51
CA SER A 34 1.76 15.63 1.84
C SER A 34 2.00 14.65 2.99
N VAL A 35 1.89 13.34 2.74
CA VAL A 35 2.13 12.28 3.73
C VAL A 35 3.21 11.33 3.20
N PRO A 36 4.34 11.15 3.91
CA PRO A 36 5.37 10.21 3.52
C PRO A 36 4.93 8.75 3.80
N GLY A 37 5.43 7.82 2.99
CA GLY A 37 5.26 6.37 3.21
C GLY A 37 4.53 5.65 2.09
N VAL A 38 4.13 4.40 2.35
CA VAL A 38 3.40 3.54 1.42
C VAL A 38 2.07 3.15 2.05
N THR A 39 0.98 3.51 1.38
CA THR A 39 -0.38 3.18 1.82
C THR A 39 -0.93 1.99 1.04
N MET A 40 -1.42 0.97 1.74
CA MET A 40 -2.12 -0.18 1.17
C MET A 40 -3.63 0.03 1.27
N ILE A 41 -4.34 -0.14 0.16
CA ILE A 41 -5.81 -0.13 0.11
C ILE A 41 -6.31 -1.58 0.21
N LEU A 42 -7.15 -1.87 1.19
CA LEU A 42 -7.83 -3.15 1.26
C LEU A 42 -9.06 -3.14 0.33
N PRO A 43 -9.26 -4.20 -0.48
CA PRO A 43 -10.47 -4.32 -1.28
C PRO A 43 -11.71 -4.43 -0.37
N ALA A 44 -12.84 -3.91 -0.83
CA ALA A 44 -14.12 -4.18 -0.18
C ALA A 44 -14.42 -5.68 -0.29
N THR A 45 -14.74 -6.31 0.85
CA THR A 45 -15.24 -7.70 0.91
C THR A 45 -16.58 -7.84 0.21
#